data_AF-A0A2V8JKR0-F1
#
_entry.id   AF-A0A2V8JKR0-F1
#
_cell.length_a   1.000
_cell.length_b   1.000
_cell.length_c   1.000
_cell.angle_alpha   90.00
_cell.angle_beta   90.00
_cell.angle_gamma   90.00
#
_symmetry.space_group_name_H-M   'P 1'
#
loop_
_entity.id
_entity.type
_entity.pdbx_description
1 polymer ?
#
loop_
_entity_poly.entity_id
_entity_poly.type
_entity_poly.pdbx_seq_one_letter_code
_entity_poly.pdbx_strand_id
1 'polypeptide(L)'
;MPEDLPIYSESVLRTRSQFADLEKLKSVGTATVWEKSDKFIEQFEGAVDVRHARESLTALTKPNLLHAHAILFSGRENAGILRQEALSPVYRGQDCPAPQFIDRSLQNFFNWLSAESISEIHPLERAALVLTRIADIWPFGFGNLTIGLISANMCLGQAGFTPFFFPPESAKEFDTAVAQAMVIETQPLVNAIYKTVKREMQALVPR
;
A
#
# COMPACT_ATOMS: atom_id res chain seq x y z
N MET A 1 36.48 -0.96 27.18
CA MET A 1 36.35 -0.88 25.71
C MET A 1 35.36 -1.96 25.30
N PRO A 2 34.06 -1.65 25.18
CA PRO A 2 33.11 -2.62 24.66
C PRO A 2 33.04 -2.51 23.14
N GLU A 3 33.07 -3.68 22.54
CA GLU A 3 33.11 -3.98 21.10
C GLU A 3 31.97 -3.33 20.32
N ASP A 4 32.34 -2.76 19.17
CA ASP A 4 31.42 -2.21 18.18
C ASP A 4 30.43 -3.27 17.71
N LEU A 5 29.15 -3.11 18.09
CA LEU A 5 28.05 -3.81 17.46
C LEU A 5 27.95 -3.37 15.99
N PRO A 6 27.80 -4.28 15.02
CA PRO A 6 27.55 -3.92 13.63
C PRO A 6 26.10 -3.43 13.50
N ILE A 7 25.83 -2.19 13.91
CA ILE A 7 24.48 -1.57 13.88
C ILE A 7 24.02 -1.26 12.44
N TYR A 8 24.86 -1.49 11.43
CA TYR A 8 24.47 -1.36 10.03
C TYR A 8 24.81 -2.64 9.29
N SER A 9 23.96 -3.66 9.40
CA SER A 9 23.95 -4.76 8.43
C SER A 9 23.47 -4.19 7.09
N GLU A 10 24.41 -3.74 6.26
CA GLU A 10 24.25 -3.45 4.83
C GLU A 10 22.83 -3.06 4.35
N SER A 11 22.18 -2.09 5.00
CA SER A 11 21.03 -1.44 4.39
C SER A 11 21.64 -0.51 3.34
N VAL A 12 21.91 -1.06 2.16
CA VAL A 12 22.27 -0.26 0.99
C VAL A 12 21.19 0.80 0.87
N LEU A 13 21.53 2.05 1.23
CA LEU A 13 20.70 3.21 0.98
C LEU A 13 20.39 3.17 -0.51
N ARG A 14 19.13 2.86 -0.85
CA ARG A 14 18.74 2.64 -2.22
C ARG A 14 18.76 3.97 -2.94
N THR A 15 19.71 4.14 -3.83
CA THR A 15 19.73 5.28 -4.73
C THR A 15 18.61 5.11 -5.76
N ARG A 16 18.02 6.21 -6.25
CA ARG A 16 17.01 6.21 -7.33
C ARG A 16 17.41 5.32 -8.52
N SER A 17 18.71 5.10 -8.74
CA SER A 17 19.29 4.21 -9.73
C SER A 17 18.79 2.76 -9.68
N GLN A 18 18.33 2.26 -8.52
CA GLN A 18 17.90 0.86 -8.40
C GLN A 18 16.60 0.55 -9.15
N PHE A 19 15.75 1.54 -9.38
CA PHE A 19 14.49 1.38 -10.10
C PHE A 19 14.57 1.82 -11.57
N ALA A 20 15.76 2.20 -12.03
CA ALA A 20 15.98 2.71 -13.39
C ALA A 20 15.64 1.68 -14.48
N ASP A 21 15.62 0.39 -14.14
CA ASP A 21 15.18 -0.67 -15.04
C ASP A 21 13.66 -0.65 -15.27
N LEU A 22 12.86 -0.31 -14.25
CA LEU A 22 11.40 -0.18 -14.36
C LEU A 22 10.98 1.05 -15.14
N GLU A 23 11.71 2.17 -15.01
CA GLU A 23 11.44 3.41 -15.75
C GLU A 23 11.44 3.18 -17.27
N LYS A 24 12.30 2.27 -17.75
CA LYS A 24 12.38 1.90 -19.18
C LYS A 24 11.17 1.11 -19.67
N LEU A 25 10.35 0.57 -18.77
CA LEU A 25 9.22 -0.33 -19.08
C LEU A 25 7.86 0.40 -19.06
N LYS A 26 7.82 1.69 -18.71
CA LYS A 26 6.56 2.46 -18.55
C LYS A 26 5.76 2.69 -19.84
N SER A 27 6.34 2.45 -21.01
CA SER A 27 5.67 2.68 -22.31
C SER A 27 4.69 1.57 -22.71
N VAL A 28 4.57 0.50 -21.92
CA VAL A 28 3.76 -0.67 -22.26
C VAL A 28 2.36 -0.56 -21.65
N GLY A 29 1.33 -0.98 -22.39
CA GLY A 29 -0.05 -0.99 -21.91
C GLY A 29 -0.25 -1.92 -20.70
N THR A 30 -0.69 -1.39 -19.55
CA THR A 30 -0.75 -2.11 -18.28
C THR A 30 -2.12 -2.70 -17.93
N ALA A 31 -3.15 -2.47 -18.77
CA ALA A 31 -4.56 -2.77 -18.46
C ALA A 31 -4.81 -4.24 -18.04
N THR A 32 -4.19 -5.19 -18.72
CA THR A 32 -4.36 -6.62 -18.42
C THR A 32 -3.82 -7.01 -17.04
N VAL A 33 -2.78 -6.32 -16.56
CA VAL A 33 -2.22 -6.55 -15.21
C VAL A 33 -3.14 -5.97 -14.14
N TRP A 34 -3.82 -4.85 -14.43
CA TRP A 34 -4.85 -4.31 -13.54
C TRP A 34 -6.01 -5.28 -13.36
N GLU A 35 -6.54 -5.83 -14.46
CA GLU A 35 -7.61 -6.85 -14.39
C GLU A 35 -7.18 -8.11 -13.62
N LYS A 36 -5.92 -8.54 -13.81
CA LYS A 36 -5.34 -9.64 -13.05
C LYS A 36 -5.25 -9.29 -11.56
N SER A 37 -4.75 -8.11 -11.23
CA SER A 37 -4.62 -7.63 -9.84
C SER A 37 -5.97 -7.58 -9.14
N ASP A 38 -7.00 -7.04 -9.80
CA ASP A 38 -8.34 -6.90 -9.22
C ASP A 38 -8.86 -8.28 -8.73
N LYS A 39 -8.68 -9.35 -9.54
CA LYS A 39 -9.06 -10.73 -9.16
C LYS A 39 -8.31 -11.31 -7.96
N PHE A 40 -7.05 -10.93 -7.76
CA PHE A 40 -6.27 -11.39 -6.60
C PHE A 40 -6.68 -10.64 -5.34
N ILE A 41 -6.93 -9.34 -5.46
CA ILE A 41 -7.32 -8.49 -4.32
C ILE A 41 -8.73 -8.86 -3.82
N GLU A 42 -9.65 -9.28 -4.70
CA GLU A 42 -10.99 -9.78 -4.29
C GLU A 42 -10.93 -11.02 -3.36
N GLN A 43 -9.82 -11.76 -3.39
CA GLN A 43 -9.63 -12.92 -2.51
C GLN A 43 -9.10 -12.51 -1.13
N PHE A 44 -8.91 -11.22 -0.87
CA PHE A 44 -8.30 -10.69 0.34
C PHE A 44 -9.30 -9.89 1.19
N GLU A 45 -9.33 -10.17 2.50
CA GLU A 45 -10.28 -9.62 3.50
C GLU A 45 -11.78 -9.69 3.11
N GLY A 46 -12.10 -10.50 2.09
CA GLY A 46 -13.42 -10.67 1.48
C GLY A 46 -13.93 -9.42 0.77
N ALA A 47 -13.04 -8.67 0.12
CA ALA A 47 -13.41 -7.56 -0.73
C ALA A 47 -14.19 -7.99 -1.98
N VAL A 48 -14.98 -7.08 -2.50
CA VAL A 48 -15.79 -7.24 -3.70
C VAL A 48 -15.65 -6.00 -4.59
N ASP A 49 -15.91 -6.14 -5.88
CA ASP A 49 -15.95 -5.02 -6.85
C ASP A 49 -14.68 -4.14 -6.79
N VAL A 50 -13.52 -4.80 -6.72
CA VAL A 50 -12.22 -4.13 -6.51
C VAL A 50 -11.93 -3.15 -7.64
N ARG A 51 -12.31 -3.51 -8.87
CA ARG A 51 -12.14 -2.65 -10.05
C ARG A 51 -12.85 -1.31 -9.85
N HIS A 52 -14.12 -1.33 -9.48
CA HIS A 52 -14.91 -0.12 -9.28
C HIS A 52 -14.37 0.70 -8.10
N ALA A 53 -14.01 0.05 -6.99
CA ALA A 53 -13.38 0.73 -5.86
C ALA A 53 -12.09 1.45 -6.28
N ARG A 54 -11.21 0.77 -7.04
CA ARG A 54 -9.96 1.32 -7.57
C ARG A 54 -10.22 2.49 -8.53
N GLU A 55 -11.17 2.36 -9.44
CA GLU A 55 -11.51 3.40 -10.41
C GLU A 55 -12.16 4.63 -9.73
N SER A 56 -12.87 4.43 -8.61
CA SER A 56 -13.43 5.53 -7.80
C SER A 56 -12.37 6.30 -7.01
N LEU A 57 -11.25 5.65 -6.67
CA LEU A 57 -10.17 6.23 -5.87
C LEU A 57 -9.23 7.08 -6.75
N THR A 58 -9.66 8.30 -7.06
CA THR A 58 -8.92 9.22 -7.94
C THR A 58 -7.84 10.05 -7.24
N ALA A 59 -7.94 10.19 -5.92
CA ALA A 59 -7.00 10.90 -5.06
C ALA A 59 -7.05 10.35 -3.63
N LEU A 60 -5.93 10.42 -2.90
CA LEU A 60 -5.86 10.05 -1.48
C LEU A 60 -6.45 11.17 -0.61
N THR A 61 -7.76 11.11 -0.43
CA THR A 61 -8.52 11.98 0.46
C THR A 61 -9.44 11.13 1.33
N LYS A 62 -9.88 11.65 2.49
CA LYS A 62 -10.82 10.91 3.35
C LYS A 62 -12.10 10.52 2.60
N PRO A 63 -12.81 11.42 1.89
CA PRO A 63 -14.05 11.04 1.19
C PRO A 63 -13.85 9.90 0.18
N ASN A 64 -12.76 9.95 -0.60
CA ASN A 64 -12.46 8.90 -1.58
C ASN A 64 -12.10 7.57 -0.90
N LEU A 65 -11.33 7.61 0.20
CA LEU A 65 -11.00 6.42 0.97
C LEU A 65 -12.25 5.73 1.54
N LEU A 66 -13.16 6.53 2.13
CA LEU A 66 -14.44 6.02 2.66
C LEU A 66 -15.31 5.44 1.55
N HIS A 67 -15.40 6.14 0.40
CA HIS A 67 -16.20 5.68 -0.73
C HIS A 67 -15.67 4.38 -1.34
N ALA A 68 -14.35 4.29 -1.57
CA ALA A 68 -13.72 3.07 -2.07
C ALA A 68 -13.89 1.91 -1.09
N HIS A 69 -13.76 2.15 0.22
CA HIS A 69 -14.05 1.13 1.23
C HIS A 69 -15.53 0.70 1.24
N ALA A 70 -16.48 1.63 1.01
CA ALA A 70 -17.89 1.29 0.90
C ALA A 70 -18.18 0.36 -0.29
N ILE A 71 -17.50 0.57 -1.42
CA ILE A 71 -17.60 -0.31 -2.60
C ILE A 71 -16.97 -1.68 -2.29
N LEU A 72 -15.72 -1.69 -1.80
CA LEU A 72 -14.96 -2.92 -1.49
C LEU A 72 -15.70 -3.88 -0.57
N PHE A 73 -16.53 -3.35 0.32
CA PHE A 73 -17.22 -4.14 1.33
C PHE A 73 -18.72 -3.91 1.33
N SER A 74 -19.27 -3.64 0.14
CA SER A 74 -20.70 -3.44 -0.05
C SER A 74 -21.51 -4.60 0.54
N GLY A 75 -22.59 -4.26 1.24
CA GLY A 75 -23.43 -5.23 1.96
C GLY A 75 -22.95 -5.58 3.37
N ARG A 76 -21.78 -5.12 3.82
CA ARG A 76 -21.38 -5.22 5.23
C ARG A 76 -21.82 -3.99 6.02
N GLU A 77 -22.28 -4.21 7.24
CA GLU A 77 -22.53 -3.11 8.18
C GLU A 77 -21.22 -2.35 8.44
N ASN A 78 -21.31 -1.02 8.57
CA ASN A 78 -20.17 -0.11 8.75
C ASN A 78 -19.18 -0.01 7.57
N ALA A 79 -19.51 -0.55 6.39
CA ALA A 79 -18.71 -0.32 5.19
C ALA A 79 -18.65 1.19 4.84
N GLY A 80 -17.44 1.73 4.71
CA GLY A 80 -17.21 3.15 4.40
C GLY A 80 -17.34 4.07 5.60
N ILE A 81 -17.35 3.51 6.82
CA ILE A 81 -17.46 4.26 8.08
C ILE A 81 -16.19 4.04 8.89
N LEU A 82 -15.57 5.12 9.38
CA LEU A 82 -14.45 5.01 10.31
C LEU A 82 -14.90 4.27 11.58
N ARG A 83 -14.05 3.39 12.10
CA ARG A 83 -14.40 2.65 13.33
C ARG A 83 -14.65 3.61 14.49
N GLN A 84 -15.67 3.28 15.30
CA GLN A 84 -16.05 4.03 16.49
C GLN A 84 -15.52 3.39 17.78
N GLU A 85 -14.97 2.17 17.68
CA GLU A 85 -14.44 1.41 18.80
C GLU A 85 -12.91 1.35 18.75
N ALA A 86 -12.30 1.34 19.94
CA ALA A 86 -10.88 1.10 20.07
C ALA A 86 -10.56 -0.37 19.74
N LEU A 87 -9.49 -0.60 19.01
CA LEU A 87 -9.00 -1.93 18.67
C LEU A 87 -7.58 -2.09 19.19
N SER A 88 -7.23 -3.31 19.61
CA SER A 88 -5.84 -3.65 19.88
C SER A 88 -5.02 -3.57 18.59
N PRO A 89 -3.80 -3.01 18.63
CA PRO A 89 -2.88 -3.10 17.51
C PRO A 89 -2.71 -4.54 17.04
N VAL A 90 -2.77 -4.76 15.71
CA VAL A 90 -2.55 -6.05 15.06
C VAL A 90 -1.05 -6.33 14.96
N TYR A 91 -0.25 -5.30 14.76
CA TYR A 91 1.20 -5.40 14.62
C TYR A 91 1.94 -4.76 15.80
N ARG A 92 3.12 -5.28 16.10
CA ARG A 92 4.04 -4.65 17.05
C ARG A 92 4.50 -3.31 16.48
N GLY A 93 4.38 -2.24 17.28
CA GLY A 93 4.83 -0.89 16.91
C GLY A 93 3.82 -0.06 16.13
N GLN A 94 2.66 -0.63 15.79
CA GLN A 94 1.54 0.08 15.18
C GLN A 94 0.90 1.07 16.16
N ASP A 95 0.65 2.30 15.72
CA ASP A 95 0.00 3.35 16.51
C ASP A 95 -1.45 2.98 16.85
N CYS A 96 -2.24 2.56 15.85
CA CYS A 96 -3.65 2.20 15.97
C CYS A 96 -4.45 3.22 16.85
N PRO A 97 -4.53 4.49 16.44
CA PRO A 97 -5.05 5.58 17.26
C PRO A 97 -6.47 5.33 17.77
N ALA A 98 -6.83 5.92 18.91
CA ALA A 98 -8.20 5.86 19.40
C ALA A 98 -9.19 6.50 18.37
N PRO A 99 -10.45 6.02 18.28
CA PRO A 99 -11.42 6.42 17.25
C PRO A 99 -11.53 7.92 17.00
N GLN A 100 -11.55 8.72 18.07
CA GLN A 100 -11.66 10.18 18.03
C GLN A 100 -10.47 10.87 17.34
N PHE A 101 -9.34 10.17 17.16
CA PHE A 101 -8.15 10.70 16.52
C PHE A 101 -7.96 10.22 15.08
N ILE A 102 -8.69 9.19 14.63
CA ILE A 102 -8.53 8.61 13.29
C ILE A 102 -8.71 9.65 12.20
N ASP A 103 -9.76 10.49 12.31
CA ASP A 103 -10.07 11.52 11.32
C ASP A 103 -8.90 12.49 11.12
N ARG A 104 -8.37 12.99 12.24
CA ARG A 104 -7.21 13.88 12.25
C ARG A 104 -5.96 13.18 11.73
N SER A 105 -5.73 11.92 12.09
CA SER A 105 -4.58 11.14 11.62
C SER A 105 -4.61 10.94 10.10
N LEU A 106 -5.78 10.62 9.52
CA LEU A 106 -5.96 10.54 8.07
C LEU A 106 -5.74 11.89 7.39
N GLN A 107 -6.31 12.97 7.94
CA GLN A 107 -6.13 14.32 7.39
C GLN A 107 -4.66 14.73 7.39
N ASN A 108 -3.96 14.55 8.51
CA ASN A 108 -2.54 14.85 8.62
C ASN A 108 -1.72 14.05 7.60
N PHE A 109 -2.02 12.75 7.47
CA PHE A 109 -1.34 11.87 6.53
C PHE A 109 -1.55 12.30 5.08
N PHE A 110 -2.78 12.58 4.65
CA PHE A 110 -3.06 13.01 3.28
C PHE A 110 -2.50 14.40 2.97
N ASN A 111 -2.58 15.33 3.92
CA ASN A 111 -1.94 16.64 3.79
C ASN A 111 -0.43 16.50 3.59
N TRP A 112 0.21 15.65 4.41
CA TRP A 112 1.64 15.39 4.28
C TRP A 112 2.00 14.76 2.92
N LEU A 113 1.23 13.79 2.44
CA LEU A 113 1.45 13.18 1.12
C LEU A 113 1.31 14.16 -0.06
N SER A 114 0.61 15.27 0.14
CA SER A 114 0.44 16.34 -0.85
C SER A 114 1.54 17.41 -0.80
N ALA A 115 2.41 17.37 0.21
CA ALA A 115 3.51 18.32 0.34
C ALA A 115 4.53 18.13 -0.79
N GLU A 116 5.09 19.25 -1.27
CA GLU A 116 6.05 19.26 -2.39
C GLU A 116 7.31 18.44 -2.09
N SER A 117 7.74 18.38 -0.82
CA SER A 117 8.87 17.56 -0.37
C SER A 117 8.67 16.05 -0.57
N ILE A 118 7.42 15.60 -0.76
CA ILE A 118 7.10 14.18 -1.00
C ILE A 118 7.19 13.83 -2.49
N SER A 119 7.25 14.82 -3.39
CA SER A 119 7.42 14.59 -4.83
C SER A 119 8.76 13.91 -5.18
N GLU A 120 9.75 13.99 -4.30
CA GLU A 120 11.07 13.41 -4.50
C GLU A 120 11.17 11.91 -4.16
N ILE A 121 10.15 11.36 -3.51
CA ILE A 121 10.08 9.94 -3.12
C ILE A 121 9.74 9.11 -4.36
N HIS A 122 10.47 8.00 -4.56
CA HIS A 122 10.20 7.14 -5.70
C HIS A 122 8.80 6.51 -5.59
N PRO A 123 8.02 6.36 -6.70
CA PRO A 123 6.63 5.89 -6.62
C PRO A 123 6.43 4.54 -5.91
N LEU A 124 7.40 3.61 -6.01
CA LEU A 124 7.36 2.33 -5.30
C LEU A 124 7.51 2.50 -3.78
N GLU A 125 8.39 3.40 -3.35
CA GLU A 125 8.58 3.72 -1.93
C GLU A 125 7.35 4.47 -1.41
N ARG A 126 6.81 5.39 -2.20
CA ARG A 126 5.56 6.08 -1.89
C ARG A 126 4.40 5.10 -1.74
N ALA A 127 4.29 4.08 -2.59
CA ALA A 127 3.28 3.04 -2.48
C ALA A 127 3.44 2.23 -1.17
N ALA A 128 4.66 1.80 -0.82
CA ALA A 128 4.94 1.10 0.44
C ALA A 128 4.57 1.95 1.66
N LEU A 129 4.95 3.24 1.63
CA LEU A 129 4.63 4.22 2.65
C LEU A 129 3.13 4.43 2.80
N VAL A 130 2.38 4.54 1.69
CA VAL A 130 0.91 4.69 1.73
C VAL A 130 0.25 3.51 2.42
N LEU A 131 0.63 2.29 2.02
CA LEU A 131 0.13 1.07 2.62
C LEU A 131 0.46 1.03 4.12
N THR A 132 1.71 1.30 4.47
CA THR A 132 2.22 1.33 5.84
C THR A 132 1.44 2.34 6.69
N ARG A 133 1.21 3.57 6.21
CA ARG A 133 0.50 4.59 6.99
C ARG A 133 -0.98 4.28 7.18
N ILE A 134 -1.65 3.67 6.20
CA ILE A 134 -3.03 3.21 6.36
C ILE A 134 -3.09 2.06 7.38
N ALA A 135 -2.16 1.11 7.30
CA ALA A 135 -2.03 0.04 8.29
C ALA A 135 -1.69 0.61 9.69
N ASP A 136 -0.86 1.64 9.80
CA ASP A 136 -0.53 2.25 11.08
C ASP A 136 -1.75 2.92 11.74
N ILE A 137 -2.57 3.63 10.95
CA ILE A 137 -3.78 4.32 11.42
C ILE A 137 -4.93 3.35 11.71
N TRP A 138 -5.04 2.28 10.91
CA TRP A 138 -6.11 1.26 10.98
C TRP A 138 -7.52 1.88 11.07
N PRO A 139 -7.95 2.67 10.07
CA PRO A 139 -9.13 3.54 10.17
C PRO A 139 -10.49 2.81 10.23
N PHE A 140 -10.57 1.56 9.78
CA PHE A 140 -11.82 0.81 9.67
C PHE A 140 -11.84 -0.39 10.63
N GLY A 141 -13.04 -0.93 10.88
CA GLY A 141 -13.19 -2.15 11.69
C GLY A 141 -12.70 -3.42 10.99
N PHE A 142 -12.58 -3.38 9.66
CA PHE A 142 -12.13 -4.48 8.80
C PHE A 142 -11.56 -3.91 7.50
N GLY A 143 -10.88 -4.73 6.69
CA GLY A 143 -10.54 -4.34 5.30
C GLY A 143 -9.39 -3.34 5.16
N ASN A 144 -8.63 -3.09 6.24
CA ASN A 144 -7.62 -2.04 6.30
C ASN A 144 -6.43 -2.31 5.38
N LEU A 145 -6.02 -3.58 5.24
CA LEU A 145 -4.92 -3.94 4.36
C LEU A 145 -5.34 -3.84 2.88
N THR A 146 -6.58 -4.20 2.56
CA THR A 146 -7.13 -4.13 1.20
C THR A 146 -7.28 -2.69 0.73
N ILE A 147 -7.87 -1.81 1.56
CA ILE A 147 -7.95 -0.39 1.23
C ILE A 147 -6.55 0.25 1.15
N GLY A 148 -5.62 -0.20 1.99
CA GLY A 148 -4.20 0.19 1.92
C GLY A 148 -3.54 -0.23 0.61
N LEU A 149 -3.80 -1.46 0.14
CA LEU A 149 -3.26 -2.02 -1.09
C LEU A 149 -3.78 -1.27 -2.33
N ILE A 150 -5.10 -1.04 -2.44
CA ILE A 150 -5.63 -0.29 -3.59
C ILE A 150 -5.19 1.18 -3.57
N SER A 151 -5.00 1.78 -2.38
CA SER A 151 -4.45 3.13 -2.21
C SER A 151 -2.98 3.22 -2.65
N ALA A 152 -2.17 2.22 -2.30
CA ALA A 152 -0.79 2.11 -2.76
C ALA A 152 -0.71 1.92 -4.28
N ASN A 153 -1.59 1.08 -4.82
CA ASN A 153 -1.69 0.85 -6.26
C ASN A 153 -2.12 2.10 -7.02
N MET A 154 -3.01 2.94 -6.47
CA MET A 154 -3.33 4.23 -7.07
C MET A 154 -2.07 5.06 -7.34
N CYS A 155 -1.13 5.11 -6.40
CA CYS A 155 0.15 5.80 -6.59
C CYS A 155 1.02 5.17 -7.69
N LEU A 156 1.05 3.85 -7.79
CA LEU A 156 1.78 3.13 -8.85
C LEU A 156 1.19 3.45 -10.23
N GLY A 157 -0.14 3.38 -10.36
CA GLY A 157 -0.86 3.65 -11.61
C GLY A 157 -0.68 5.09 -12.09
N GLN A 158 -0.77 6.07 -11.18
CA GLN A 158 -0.50 7.48 -11.50
C GLN A 158 0.93 7.71 -12.01
N ALA A 159 1.89 6.87 -11.61
CA ALA A 159 3.28 6.93 -12.05
C ALA A 159 3.58 6.07 -13.29
N GLY A 160 2.58 5.41 -13.89
CA GLY A 160 2.73 4.56 -15.07
C GLY A 160 3.27 3.15 -14.78
N PHE A 161 3.23 2.70 -13.52
CA PHE A 161 3.61 1.34 -13.13
C PHE A 161 2.40 0.40 -13.09
N THR A 162 2.66 -0.90 -13.21
CA THR A 162 1.66 -1.94 -12.94
C THR A 162 1.35 -2.02 -11.43
N PRO A 163 0.20 -2.58 -11.02
CA PRO A 163 -0.12 -2.74 -9.61
C PRO A 163 0.78 -3.76 -8.91
N PHE A 164 0.88 -3.61 -7.59
CA PHE A 164 1.31 -4.64 -6.66
C PHE A 164 0.12 -5.46 -6.19
N PHE A 165 0.26 -6.78 -6.23
CA PHE A 165 -0.67 -7.76 -5.69
C PHE A 165 0.09 -9.05 -5.41
N PHE A 166 -0.50 -9.92 -4.60
CA PHE A 166 0.08 -11.19 -4.22
C PHE A 166 -0.99 -12.29 -4.35
N PRO A 167 -0.58 -13.53 -4.67
CA PRO A 167 -1.52 -14.63 -4.67
C PRO A 167 -1.85 -15.06 -3.21
N PRO A 168 -3.01 -15.71 -2.96
CA PRO A 168 -3.45 -16.03 -1.60
C PRO A 168 -2.43 -16.81 -0.76
N GLU A 169 -1.64 -17.68 -1.39
CA GLU A 169 -0.57 -18.44 -0.75
C GLU A 169 0.54 -17.56 -0.15
N SER A 170 0.74 -16.36 -0.68
CA SER A 170 1.72 -15.38 -0.20
C SER A 170 1.15 -14.40 0.82
N ALA A 171 -0.11 -14.54 1.25
CA ALA A 171 -0.74 -13.63 2.20
C ALA A 171 0.05 -13.48 3.52
N LYS A 172 0.63 -14.59 4.02
CA LYS A 172 1.46 -14.57 5.23
C LYS A 172 2.76 -13.79 5.05
N GLU A 173 3.36 -13.89 3.86
CA GLU A 173 4.60 -13.20 3.53
C GLU A 173 4.35 -11.69 3.39
N PHE A 174 3.22 -11.33 2.78
CA PHE A 174 2.75 -9.95 2.74
C PHE A 174 2.51 -9.39 4.14
N ASP A 175 1.75 -10.11 4.97
CA ASP A 175 1.48 -9.70 6.35
C ASP A 175 2.78 -9.49 7.17
N THR A 176 3.75 -10.38 6.98
CA THR A 176 5.09 -10.26 7.59
C THR A 176 5.80 -8.98 7.13
N ALA A 177 5.76 -8.66 5.83
CA ALA A 177 6.38 -7.46 5.29
C ALA A 177 5.71 -6.17 5.82
N VAL A 178 4.39 -6.19 6.02
CA VAL A 178 3.67 -5.07 6.67
C VAL A 178 4.06 -4.96 8.14
N ALA A 179 4.14 -6.07 8.88
CA ALA A 179 4.56 -6.08 10.27
C ALA A 179 5.98 -5.52 10.46
N GLN A 180 6.91 -5.82 9.55
CA GLN A 180 8.26 -5.25 9.55
C GLN A 180 8.23 -3.73 9.30
N ALA A 181 7.37 -3.26 8.38
CA ALA A 181 7.22 -1.83 8.13
C ALA A 181 6.73 -1.05 9.38
N MET A 182 5.95 -1.69 10.27
CA MET A 182 5.51 -1.08 11.53
C MET A 182 6.65 -0.84 12.52
N VAL A 183 7.76 -1.58 12.40
CA VAL A 183 8.98 -1.36 13.19
C VAL A 183 10.06 -0.62 12.40
N ILE A 184 9.65 0.20 11.41
CA ILE A 184 10.50 1.08 10.61
C ILE A 184 11.39 0.31 9.61
N GLU A 185 11.26 -1.02 9.52
CA GLU A 185 11.88 -1.83 8.48
C GLU A 185 10.97 -1.87 7.23
N THR A 186 10.94 -0.77 6.47
CA THR A 186 10.08 -0.65 5.27
C THR A 186 10.62 -1.40 4.05
N GLN A 187 11.89 -1.78 4.09
CA GLN A 187 12.60 -2.34 2.94
C GLN A 187 12.02 -3.64 2.39
N PRO A 188 11.57 -4.61 3.22
CA PRO A 188 10.90 -5.83 2.75
C PRO A 188 9.63 -5.54 1.94
N LEU A 189 8.82 -4.58 2.38
CA LEU A 189 7.59 -4.19 1.67
C LEU A 189 7.91 -3.53 0.31
N VAL A 190 8.87 -2.59 0.28
CA VAL A 190 9.34 -1.97 -0.98
C VAL A 190 9.87 -3.03 -1.95
N ASN A 191 10.58 -4.06 -1.44
CA ASN A 191 11.07 -5.18 -2.24
C ASN A 191 9.95 -6.02 -2.83
N ALA A 192 8.90 -6.32 -2.05
CA ALA A 192 7.75 -7.08 -2.52
C ALA A 192 7.04 -6.35 -3.67
N ILE A 193 6.84 -5.04 -3.52
CA ILE A 193 6.29 -4.17 -4.56
C ILE A 193 7.18 -4.21 -5.79
N TYR A 194 8.48 -3.92 -5.64
CA TYR A 194 9.44 -3.92 -6.75
C TYR A 194 9.44 -5.23 -7.55
N LYS A 195 9.57 -6.37 -6.86
CA LYS A 195 9.62 -7.69 -7.52
C LYS A 195 8.37 -7.97 -8.32
N THR A 196 7.20 -7.64 -7.77
CA THR A 196 5.92 -7.83 -8.44
C THR A 196 5.80 -6.93 -9.66
N VAL A 197 6.00 -5.62 -9.48
CA VAL A 197 5.93 -4.63 -10.56
C VAL A 197 6.90 -5.01 -11.69
N LYS A 198 8.14 -5.35 -11.35
CA LYS A 198 9.14 -5.80 -12.33
C LYS A 198 8.68 -7.01 -13.12
N ARG A 199 8.24 -8.07 -12.43
CA ARG A 199 7.78 -9.31 -13.05
C ARG A 199 6.64 -9.04 -14.03
N GLU A 200 5.63 -8.28 -13.61
CA GLU A 200 4.47 -8.01 -14.46
C GLU A 200 4.81 -7.08 -15.63
N MET A 201 5.61 -6.02 -15.42
CA MET A 201 6.03 -5.15 -16.51
C MET A 201 6.89 -5.90 -17.55
N GLN A 202 7.81 -6.76 -17.11
CA GLN A 202 8.62 -7.58 -18.02
C GLN A 202 7.77 -8.57 -18.82
N ALA A 203 6.70 -9.11 -18.23
CA ALA A 203 5.79 -10.02 -18.93
C ALA A 203 4.98 -9.34 -20.04
N LEU A 204 4.87 -8.00 -20.02
CA LEU A 204 4.18 -7.22 -21.04
C LEU A 204 5.08 -6.86 -22.23
N VAL A 205 6.40 -6.95 -22.10
CA VAL A 205 7.34 -6.64 -23.19
C VAL A 205 7.25 -7.74 -24.25
N PRO A 206 6.92 -7.42 -25.52
CA PRO A 206 6.94 -8.40 -26.61
C PRO A 206 8.33 -9.04 -26.73
N ARG A 207 8.37 -10.37 -26.88
CA ARG A 207 9.61 -11.11 -27.15
C ARG A 207 10.02 -11.01 -28.61
#